data_AF-A0A2G9UZX5-F1
#
_entry.id   AF-A0A2G9UZX5-F1
#
_cell.length_a   1.000
_cell.length_b   1.000
_cell.length_c   1.000
_cell.angle_alpha   90.00
_cell.angle_beta   90.00
_cell.angle_gamma   90.00
#
_symmetry.space_group_name_H-M   'P 1'
#
loop_
_entity.id
_entity.type
_entity.pdbx_description
1 polymer ?
#
loop_
_entity_poly.entity_id
_entity_poly.type
_entity_poly.pdbx_seq_one_letter_code
_entity_poly.pdbx_strand_id
1 'polypeptide(L)'
;MVQRVGPDYTNRSKKFLLTAEDRKDAFERQYNHVYMSRLELLKARIIDAAKKELGDEMVYKQLEDLEMNEKAFVIGTIEKRISKRPGVLKEIAEDEMVLPEDYDPDEMMSIISNKDFLEFEDEKQIVKLEVKSDVFQVEKVIWPTPCPQRPWPTKKTGGVVAFLSGLELTGDAVNDVGHLPSPGANFSSTFQIIFM
;
A
#
# COMPACT_ATOMS: atom_id res chain seq x y z
N MET A 1 -12.47 -36.98 25.66
CA MET A 1 -11.54 -35.87 25.94
C MET A 1 -10.71 -35.62 24.70
N VAL A 2 -10.73 -34.41 24.13
CA VAL A 2 -9.85 -34.04 23.01
C VAL A 2 -8.49 -33.66 23.59
N GLN A 3 -7.43 -34.39 23.23
CA GLN A 3 -6.08 -34.09 23.70
C GLN A 3 -5.52 -32.93 22.85
N ARG A 4 -5.30 -31.78 23.49
CA ARG A 4 -4.71 -30.60 22.82
C ARG A 4 -3.24 -30.88 22.53
N VAL A 5 -2.89 -30.95 21.25
CA VAL A 5 -1.49 -31.04 20.82
C VAL A 5 -0.88 -29.64 20.86
N GLY A 6 0.28 -29.50 21.50
CA GLY A 6 1.10 -28.28 21.43
C GLY A 6 2.03 -28.39 20.22
N PRO A 7 1.75 -27.69 19.09
CA PRO A 7 2.61 -27.78 17.91
C PRO A 7 3.94 -27.05 18.13
N ASP A 8 4.97 -27.47 17.39
CA ASP A 8 6.23 -26.72 17.29
C ASP A 8 5.93 -25.34 16.69
N TYR A 9 6.10 -24.31 17.52
CA TYR A 9 5.85 -22.92 17.14
C TYR A 9 7.17 -22.13 17.16
N THR A 10 7.39 -21.33 16.12
CA THR A 10 8.51 -20.38 16.07
C THR A 10 7.98 -19.02 15.64
N ASN A 11 8.10 -18.03 16.53
CA ASN A 11 7.77 -16.65 16.19
C ASN A 11 8.85 -16.07 15.25
N ARG A 12 8.43 -15.60 14.06
CA ARG A 12 9.30 -14.96 13.05
C ARG A 12 9.03 -13.46 12.87
N SER A 13 8.32 -12.83 13.81
CA SER A 13 7.93 -11.42 13.73
C SER A 13 9.01 -10.44 14.20
N LYS A 14 10.22 -10.91 14.55
CA LYS A 14 11.30 -10.08 15.12
C LYS A 14 11.59 -8.81 14.31
N LYS A 15 11.52 -8.89 12.98
CA LYS A 15 11.74 -7.74 12.06
C LYS A 15 10.71 -6.61 12.18
N PHE A 16 9.61 -6.84 12.89
CA PHE A 16 8.56 -5.85 13.14
C PHE A 16 8.64 -5.28 14.57
N LEU A 17 9.60 -5.73 15.39
CA LEU A 17 9.80 -5.23 16.74
C LEU A 17 10.79 -4.06 16.70
N LEU A 18 10.34 -2.87 17.11
CA LEU A 18 11.21 -1.70 17.26
C LEU A 18 11.99 -1.78 18.57
N THR A 19 13.31 -1.88 18.46
CA THR A 19 14.25 -1.92 19.59
C THR A 19 14.54 -0.52 20.13
N ALA A 20 15.28 -0.43 21.25
CA ALA A 20 15.73 0.85 21.78
C ALA A 20 16.68 1.58 20.81
N GLU A 21 17.51 0.82 20.07
CA GLU A 21 18.42 1.39 19.07
C GLU A 21 17.64 1.97 17.88
N ASP A 22 16.60 1.27 17.42
CA ASP A 22 15.75 1.75 16.31
C ASP A 22 15.05 3.08 16.61
N ARG A 23 14.88 3.42 17.90
CA ARG A 23 14.16 4.63 18.36
C ARG A 23 15.07 5.83 18.59
N LYS A 24 16.39 5.63 18.69
CA LYS A 24 17.34 6.62 19.18
C LYS A 24 17.32 7.94 18.39
N ASP A 25 17.04 7.86 17.10
CA ASP A 25 16.97 8.95 16.12
C ASP A 25 15.71 8.85 15.24
N ALA A 26 14.74 8.00 15.60
CA ALA A 26 13.56 7.71 14.78
C ALA A 26 12.72 8.95 14.44
N PHE A 27 12.71 9.95 15.32
CA PHE A 27 11.93 11.19 15.15
C PHE A 27 12.67 12.28 14.38
N GLU A 28 13.99 12.15 14.19
CA GLU A 28 14.82 13.10 13.46
C GLU A 28 15.00 12.69 11.99
N ARG A 29 14.79 11.40 11.69
CA ARG A 29 14.90 10.85 10.35
C ARG A 29 13.79 11.37 9.44
N GLN A 30 14.17 11.81 8.25
CA GLN A 30 13.22 12.15 7.19
C GLN A 30 12.65 10.90 6.52
N TYR A 31 11.40 10.97 6.06
CA TYR A 31 10.72 9.85 5.38
C TYR A 31 11.37 9.44 4.04
N ASN A 32 12.18 10.31 3.43
CA ASN A 32 12.91 10.03 2.19
C ASN A 32 13.67 8.68 2.28
N HIS A 33 14.33 8.40 3.41
CA HIS A 33 15.08 7.16 3.61
C HIS A 33 14.26 5.89 3.34
N VAL A 34 12.96 5.91 3.63
CA VAL A 34 12.06 4.78 3.39
C VAL A 34 11.84 4.57 1.89
N TYR A 35 11.67 5.65 1.12
CA TYR A 35 11.45 5.58 -0.32
C TYR A 35 12.71 5.17 -1.07
N MET A 36 13.86 5.73 -0.73
CA MET A 36 15.15 5.34 -1.31
C MET A 36 15.46 3.87 -1.05
N SER A 37 15.35 3.42 0.20
CA SER A 37 15.58 2.01 0.55
C SER A 37 14.63 1.06 -0.21
N ARG A 38 13.37 1.46 -0.40
CA ARG A 38 12.40 0.67 -1.17
C ARG A 38 12.79 0.57 -2.63
N LEU A 39 13.14 1.70 -3.25
CA LEU A 39 13.55 1.74 -4.65
C LEU A 39 14.79 0.88 -4.88
N GLU A 40 15.83 1.04 -4.06
CA GLU A 40 17.07 0.27 -4.12
C GLU A 40 16.83 -1.25 -4.01
N LEU A 41 16.05 -1.69 -3.01
CA LEU A 41 15.75 -3.11 -2.78
C LEU A 41 14.91 -3.73 -3.92
N LEU A 42 14.05 -2.94 -4.57
CA LEU A 42 13.18 -3.42 -5.65
C LEU A 42 13.86 -3.34 -7.02
N LYS A 43 14.78 -2.40 -7.24
CA LYS A 43 15.45 -2.14 -8.53
C LYS A 43 16.04 -3.41 -9.14
N ALA A 44 16.77 -4.21 -8.37
CA ALA A 44 17.36 -5.46 -8.87
C ALA A 44 16.30 -6.46 -9.36
N ARG A 45 15.21 -6.63 -8.61
CA ARG A 45 14.10 -7.53 -8.96
C ARG A 45 13.30 -7.03 -10.17
N ILE A 46 13.24 -5.72 -10.36
CA ILE A 46 12.60 -5.09 -11.52
C ILE A 46 13.45 -5.30 -12.76
N ILE A 47 14.78 -5.11 -12.67
CA ILE A 47 15.72 -5.39 -13.76
C ILE A 47 15.65 -6.87 -14.17
N ASP A 48 15.64 -7.80 -13.21
CA ASP A 48 15.53 -9.23 -13.48
C ASP A 48 14.21 -9.60 -14.17
N ALA A 49 13.10 -8.95 -13.81
CA ALA A 49 11.82 -9.14 -14.46
C ALA A 49 11.85 -8.57 -15.88
N ALA A 50 12.41 -7.38 -16.04
CA ALA A 50 12.48 -6.70 -17.32
C ALA A 50 13.36 -7.43 -18.33
N LYS A 51 14.50 -8.00 -17.92
CA LYS A 51 15.33 -8.85 -18.80
C LYS A 51 14.56 -10.07 -19.33
N LYS A 52 13.74 -10.70 -18.50
CA LYS A 52 12.90 -11.85 -18.91
C LYS A 52 11.80 -11.45 -19.88
N GLU A 53 11.26 -10.25 -19.76
CA GLU A 53 10.12 -9.79 -20.55
C GLU A 53 10.49 -8.97 -21.79
N LEU A 54 11.64 -8.28 -21.76
CA LEU A 54 12.08 -7.34 -22.79
C LEU A 54 13.39 -7.77 -23.49
N GLY A 55 14.10 -8.77 -22.98
CA GLY A 55 15.41 -9.21 -23.50
C GLY A 55 16.60 -8.69 -22.69
N ASP A 56 17.75 -9.35 -22.84
CA ASP A 56 18.99 -9.03 -22.12
C ASP A 56 19.68 -7.77 -22.67
N GLU A 57 19.34 -7.35 -23.89
CA GLU A 57 19.78 -6.12 -24.54
C GLU A 57 19.16 -4.85 -23.95
N MET A 58 18.16 -4.99 -23.09
CA MET A 58 17.48 -3.86 -22.46
C MET A 58 18.44 -3.09 -21.53
N VAL A 59 18.45 -1.76 -21.69
CA VAL A 59 19.26 -0.85 -20.88
C VAL A 59 18.34 0.02 -20.02
N TYR A 60 18.56 -0.03 -18.71
CA TYR A 60 17.96 0.92 -17.77
C TYR A 60 18.56 2.31 -17.97
N LYS A 61 17.69 3.33 -18.02
CA LYS A 61 18.07 4.74 -18.06
C LYS A 61 17.41 5.51 -16.91
N GLN A 62 18.06 6.58 -16.46
CA GLN A 62 17.39 7.62 -15.69
C GLN A 62 16.57 8.50 -16.64
N LEU A 63 15.53 9.14 -16.11
CA LEU A 63 14.66 10.00 -16.90
C LEU A 63 15.45 11.14 -17.58
N GLU A 64 16.52 11.64 -16.94
CA GLU A 64 17.30 12.79 -17.46
C GLU A 64 18.16 12.44 -18.67
N ASP A 65 18.42 11.15 -18.88
CA ASP A 65 19.22 10.60 -19.98
C ASP A 65 18.34 10.20 -21.19
N LEU A 66 17.06 10.55 -21.17
CA LEU A 66 16.10 10.21 -22.22
C LEU A 66 16.15 11.22 -23.36
N GLU A 67 16.17 10.70 -24.58
CA GLU A 67 15.99 11.50 -25.79
C GLU A 67 14.53 11.54 -26.25
N MET A 68 14.16 12.59 -26.99
CA MET A 68 12.80 12.74 -27.51
C MET A 68 12.46 11.60 -28.49
N ASN A 69 11.29 10.97 -28.29
CA ASN A 69 10.83 9.79 -29.05
C ASN A 69 11.67 8.51 -28.87
N GLU A 70 12.53 8.45 -27.85
CA GLU A 70 13.25 7.23 -27.50
C GLU A 70 12.35 6.22 -26.76
N LYS A 71 12.45 4.93 -27.11
CA LYS A 71 11.93 3.86 -26.26
C LYS A 71 12.97 3.50 -25.21
N ALA A 72 12.63 3.70 -23.94
CA ALA A 72 13.53 3.42 -22.83
C ALA A 72 12.85 2.66 -21.70
N PHE A 73 13.66 1.97 -20.91
CA PHE A 73 13.25 1.34 -19.67
C PHE A 73 13.71 2.18 -18.48
N VAL A 74 12.74 2.66 -17.70
CA VAL A 74 12.97 3.48 -16.52
C VAL A 74 12.43 2.80 -15.27
N ILE A 75 13.05 3.07 -14.13
CA ILE A 75 12.66 2.53 -12.82
C ILE A 75 12.51 3.71 -11.87
N GLY A 76 11.38 3.76 -11.19
CA GLY A 76 11.00 4.84 -10.29
C GLY A 76 9.78 4.47 -9.47
N THR A 77 9.23 5.46 -8.78
CA THR A 77 8.05 5.37 -7.95
C THR A 77 6.87 6.02 -8.66
N ILE A 78 5.72 5.37 -8.65
CA ILE A 78 4.47 5.98 -9.11
C ILE A 78 3.80 6.65 -7.91
N GLU A 79 3.60 7.96 -7.98
CA GLU A 79 2.84 8.72 -6.99
C GLU A 79 1.50 9.14 -7.58
N LYS A 80 0.41 8.94 -6.81
CA LYS A 80 -0.90 9.51 -7.16
C LYS A 80 -1.07 10.86 -6.46
N ARG A 81 -1.15 11.93 -7.25
CA ARG A 81 -1.56 13.24 -6.76
C ARG A 81 -3.09 13.26 -6.65
N ILE A 82 -3.57 13.36 -5.41
CA ILE A 82 -5.00 13.38 -5.08
C ILE A 82 -5.39 14.82 -4.79
N SER A 83 -6.28 15.40 -5.60
CA SER A 83 -6.60 16.83 -5.51
C SER A 83 -7.26 17.18 -4.16
N LYS A 84 -8.06 16.25 -3.64
CA LYS A 84 -8.86 16.38 -2.42
C LYS A 84 -8.16 15.88 -1.17
N ARG A 85 -6.85 15.58 -1.26
CA ARG A 85 -6.09 15.11 -0.09
C ARG A 85 -6.07 16.23 0.97
N PRO A 86 -6.50 15.95 2.22
CA PRO A 86 -6.36 16.90 3.30
C PRO A 86 -4.87 17.22 3.48
N GLY A 87 -4.56 18.50 3.55
CA GLY A 87 -3.19 18.98 3.69
C GLY A 87 -3.06 19.72 5.01
N VAL A 88 -2.11 19.30 5.85
CA VAL A 88 -1.83 19.98 7.12
C VAL A 88 -1.57 21.47 6.93
N LEU A 89 -0.93 21.86 5.82
CA LEU A 89 -0.71 23.27 5.48
C LEU A 89 -2.01 24.01 5.11
N LYS A 90 -2.99 23.32 4.52
CA LYS A 90 -4.32 23.90 4.23
C LYS A 90 -5.08 24.09 5.54
N GLU A 91 -5.08 23.08 6.41
CA GLU A 91 -5.69 23.15 7.75
C GLU A 91 -5.12 24.31 8.58
N ILE A 92 -3.79 24.47 8.61
CA ILE A 92 -3.15 25.62 9.30
C ILE A 92 -3.56 26.96 8.66
N ALA A 93 -3.67 27.04 7.34
CA ALA A 93 -4.10 28.26 6.67
C ALA A 93 -5.58 28.60 6.93
N GLU A 94 -6.44 27.60 7.10
CA GLU A 94 -7.84 27.78 7.54
C GLU A 94 -7.91 28.41 8.93
N ASP A 95 -7.14 27.86 9.88
CA ASP A 95 -7.08 28.36 11.26
C ASP A 95 -6.57 29.81 11.33
N GLU A 96 -5.62 30.18 10.47
CA GLU A 96 -5.06 31.53 10.36
C GLU A 96 -5.89 32.48 9.46
N MET A 97 -7.04 32.04 8.93
CA MET A 97 -7.91 32.76 7.98
C MET A 97 -7.21 33.23 6.69
N VAL A 98 -6.17 32.51 6.25
CA VAL A 98 -5.40 32.79 5.02
C VAL A 98 -5.80 31.81 3.91
N LEU A 99 -7.10 31.68 3.66
CA LEU A 99 -7.62 30.80 2.62
C LEU A 99 -7.60 31.48 1.23
N PRO A 100 -7.23 30.75 0.16
CA PRO A 100 -7.49 31.15 -1.22
C PRO A 100 -8.99 31.33 -1.51
N GLU A 101 -9.35 32.20 -2.47
CA GLU A 101 -10.74 32.49 -2.86
C GLU A 101 -11.47 31.29 -3.49
N ASP A 102 -10.75 30.27 -3.97
CA ASP A 102 -11.29 29.07 -4.62
C ASP A 102 -11.46 27.86 -3.68
N TYR A 103 -11.43 28.09 -2.36
CA TYR A 103 -11.63 27.05 -1.35
C TYR A 103 -13.10 26.60 -1.27
N ASP A 104 -13.35 25.29 -1.44
CA ASP A 104 -14.66 24.65 -1.33
C ASP A 104 -14.69 23.63 -0.17
N PRO A 105 -15.40 23.93 0.94
CA PRO A 105 -15.49 23.06 2.11
C PRO A 105 -16.28 21.76 1.86
N ASP A 106 -17.12 21.68 0.82
CA ASP A 106 -17.89 20.49 0.48
C ASP A 106 -17.06 19.44 -0.30
N GLU A 107 -15.81 19.74 -0.68
CA GLU A 107 -14.94 18.81 -1.41
C GLU A 107 -14.55 17.57 -0.60
N MET A 108 -14.70 17.57 0.74
CA MET A 108 -14.27 16.52 1.68
C MET A 108 -15.01 15.17 1.60
N MET A 109 -16.13 15.08 0.89
CA MET A 109 -17.01 13.90 0.92
C MET A 109 -16.56 12.71 0.03
N SER A 110 -15.55 12.90 -0.84
CA SER A 110 -14.96 11.83 -1.66
C SER A 110 -13.48 12.09 -1.92
N ILE A 111 -12.61 11.16 -1.52
CA ILE A 111 -11.15 11.28 -1.72
C ILE A 111 -10.78 11.14 -3.20
N ILE A 112 -11.62 10.52 -4.03
CA ILE A 112 -11.35 10.31 -5.45
C ILE A 112 -11.98 11.44 -6.27
N SER A 113 -11.18 12.04 -7.13
CA SER A 113 -11.57 13.11 -8.05
C SER A 113 -11.12 12.81 -9.47
N ASN A 114 -11.83 13.32 -10.47
CA ASN A 114 -11.37 13.34 -11.87
C ASN A 114 -10.22 14.33 -12.10
N LYS A 115 -9.91 15.18 -11.10
CA LYS A 115 -8.73 16.04 -11.05
C LYS A 115 -7.46 15.32 -10.58
N ASP A 116 -7.57 14.07 -10.09
CA ASP A 116 -6.42 13.28 -9.68
C ASP A 116 -5.55 12.91 -10.88
N PHE A 117 -4.23 12.83 -10.68
CA PHE A 117 -3.30 12.40 -11.73
C PHE A 117 -2.14 11.58 -11.17
N LEU A 118 -1.43 10.91 -12.06
CA LEU A 118 -0.26 10.10 -11.71
C LEU A 118 1.02 10.85 -12.08
N GLU A 119 2.00 10.75 -11.21
CA GLU A 119 3.38 11.16 -11.45
C GLU A 119 4.26 9.93 -11.37
N PHE A 120 5.35 9.95 -12.13
CA PHE A 120 6.43 9.00 -12.06
C PHE A 120 7.69 9.75 -11.65
N GLU A 121 8.27 9.33 -10.52
CA GLU A 121 9.46 9.91 -9.92
C GLU A 121 10.60 8.91 -10.00
N ASP A 122 11.73 9.30 -10.58
CA ASP A 122 12.98 8.54 -10.43
C ASP A 122 13.87 9.18 -9.35
N GLU A 123 15.17 8.88 -9.35
CA GLU A 123 16.10 9.41 -8.33
C GLU A 123 16.33 10.93 -8.45
N LYS A 124 15.99 11.57 -9.58
CA LYS A 124 16.37 12.96 -9.87
C LYS A 124 15.23 13.85 -10.32
N GLN A 125 14.20 13.30 -10.96
CA GLN A 125 13.10 14.10 -11.47
C GLN A 125 11.75 13.40 -11.46
N ILE A 126 10.72 14.22 -11.69
CA ILE A 126 9.31 13.83 -11.70
C ILE A 126 8.72 14.17 -13.05
N VAL A 127 8.02 13.22 -13.66
CA VAL A 127 7.24 13.42 -14.87
C VAL A 127 5.78 13.06 -14.63
N LYS A 128 4.86 13.80 -15.26
CA LYS A 128 3.44 13.49 -15.19
C LYS A 128 3.11 12.36 -16.17
N LEU A 129 2.37 11.35 -15.70
CA LEU A 129 1.88 10.26 -16.54
C LEU A 129 0.48 10.58 -17.07
N GLU A 130 0.35 10.69 -18.38
CA GLU A 130 -0.92 11.00 -19.05
C GLU A 130 -1.15 10.04 -20.23
N VAL A 131 -2.39 9.57 -20.37
CA VAL A 131 -2.77 8.55 -21.37
C VAL A 131 -2.64 9.07 -22.82
N LYS A 132 -2.73 10.38 -23.02
CA LYS A 132 -2.63 11.07 -24.31
C LYS A 132 -1.85 12.36 -24.14
N SER A 133 -0.53 12.24 -24.02
CA SER A 133 0.35 13.38 -23.82
C SER A 133 1.64 13.16 -24.59
N ASP A 134 2.17 14.25 -25.14
CA ASP A 134 3.45 14.26 -25.84
C ASP A 134 4.64 14.22 -24.86
N VAL A 135 4.37 14.07 -23.55
CA VAL A 135 5.37 14.14 -22.48
C VAL A 135 6.00 12.77 -22.19
N PHE A 136 5.21 11.80 -21.72
CA PHE A 136 5.73 10.47 -21.36
C PHE A 136 4.68 9.38 -21.59
N GLN A 137 4.85 8.62 -22.67
CA GLN A 137 3.92 7.56 -23.07
C GLN A 137 4.35 6.20 -22.49
N VAL A 138 3.56 5.68 -21.55
CA VAL A 138 3.80 4.37 -20.95
C VAL A 138 3.26 3.26 -21.86
N GLU A 139 4.17 2.48 -22.46
CA GLU A 139 3.80 1.29 -23.27
C GLU A 139 3.49 0.07 -22.39
N LYS A 140 4.28 -0.14 -21.32
CA LYS A 140 4.18 -1.32 -20.45
C LYS A 140 4.70 -1.03 -19.05
N VAL A 141 4.07 -1.62 -18.04
CA VAL A 141 4.53 -1.63 -16.64
C VAL A 141 5.07 -3.02 -16.30
N ILE A 142 6.26 -3.07 -15.69
CA ILE A 142 6.92 -4.32 -15.28
C ILE A 142 7.01 -4.35 -13.76
N TRP A 143 6.49 -5.42 -13.16
CA TRP A 143 6.50 -5.60 -11.70
C TRP A 143 7.75 -6.37 -11.25
N PRO A 144 8.23 -6.18 -10.01
CA PRO A 144 9.36 -6.93 -9.48
C PRO A 144 9.11 -8.44 -9.54
N THR A 145 10.14 -9.25 -9.84
CA THR A 145 10.02 -10.72 -9.83
C THR A 145 9.44 -11.22 -8.50
N PRO A 146 8.54 -12.22 -8.48
CA PRO A 146 7.98 -12.76 -7.25
C PRO A 146 9.06 -13.21 -6.24
N CYS A 147 8.79 -13.05 -4.95
CA CYS A 147 9.71 -13.53 -3.92
C CYS A 147 9.79 -15.07 -3.95
N PRO A 148 10.96 -15.67 -3.68
CA PRO A 148 11.07 -17.11 -3.52
C PRO A 148 10.11 -17.62 -2.45
N GLN A 149 9.27 -18.59 -2.80
CA GLN A 149 8.33 -19.23 -1.89
C GLN A 149 8.81 -20.65 -1.57
N ARG A 150 8.79 -21.01 -0.28
CA ARG A 150 9.09 -22.39 0.12
C ARG A 150 7.99 -23.32 -0.40
N PRO A 151 8.33 -24.58 -0.76
CA PRO A 151 7.34 -25.53 -1.22
C PRO A 151 6.30 -25.81 -0.13
N TRP A 152 5.08 -26.13 -0.56
CA TRP A 152 3.99 -26.48 0.33
C TRP A 152 4.30 -27.77 1.12
N PRO A 153 4.05 -27.83 2.44
CA PRO A 153 4.26 -29.04 3.22
C PRO A 153 3.33 -30.18 2.76
N THR A 154 3.88 -31.36 2.48
CA THR A 154 3.09 -32.52 2.02
C THR A 154 2.39 -33.27 3.15
N LYS A 155 2.88 -33.14 4.40
CA LYS A 155 2.28 -33.79 5.57
C LYS A 155 1.11 -32.95 6.11
N LYS A 156 -0.11 -33.50 6.04
CA LYS A 156 -1.27 -32.94 6.73
C LYS A 156 -1.19 -33.28 8.23
N THR A 157 -1.27 -32.27 9.08
CA THR A 157 -1.24 -32.42 10.54
C THR A 157 -2.63 -32.69 11.13
N GLY A 158 -3.70 -32.45 10.36
CA GLY A 158 -5.09 -32.55 10.83
C GLY A 158 -5.50 -31.44 11.82
N GLY A 159 -4.60 -30.50 12.12
CA GLY A 159 -4.89 -29.34 12.95
C GLY A 159 -5.70 -28.28 12.21
N VAL A 160 -6.58 -27.60 12.92
CA VAL A 160 -7.32 -26.43 12.43
C VAL A 160 -6.78 -25.17 13.09
N VAL A 161 -6.72 -24.07 12.33
CA VAL A 161 -6.36 -22.74 12.83
C VAL A 161 -7.57 -21.85 12.66
N ALA A 162 -8.05 -21.25 13.74
CA ALA A 162 -9.12 -20.25 13.70
C ALA A 162 -8.51 -18.85 13.70
N PHE A 163 -8.84 -18.05 12.69
CA PHE A 163 -8.51 -16.63 12.64
C PHE A 163 -9.73 -15.84 13.09
N LEU A 164 -9.58 -15.04 14.14
CA LEU A 164 -10.62 -14.15 14.68
C LEU A 164 -10.02 -12.75 14.78
N SER A 165 -10.76 -11.74 14.33
CA SER A 165 -10.35 -10.32 14.35
C SER A 165 -11.56 -9.41 14.51
N GLY A 166 -11.38 -8.19 15.04
CA GLY A 166 -12.45 -7.19 15.12
C GLY A 166 -13.55 -7.51 16.13
N LEU A 167 -13.20 -8.08 17.29
CA LEU A 167 -14.19 -8.49 18.30
C LEU A 167 -14.91 -7.34 19.03
N GLU A 168 -14.54 -6.08 18.76
CA GLU A 168 -15.20 -4.84 19.22
C GLU A 168 -15.93 -4.97 20.58
N LEU A 169 -15.18 -5.39 21.61
CA LEU A 169 -15.72 -5.79 22.91
C LEU A 169 -16.29 -4.62 23.73
N THR A 170 -16.16 -3.39 23.24
CA THR A 170 -16.66 -2.15 23.86
C THR A 170 -17.84 -1.55 23.09
N GLY A 171 -18.44 -2.28 22.14
CA GLY A 171 -19.75 -1.89 21.59
C GLY A 171 -20.78 -1.80 22.73
N ASP A 172 -21.67 -0.82 22.66
CA ASP A 172 -22.77 -0.62 23.63
C ASP A 172 -23.73 -1.82 23.60
N ALA A 173 -23.37 -2.90 24.28
CA ALA A 173 -24.25 -4.06 24.49
C ALA A 173 -25.57 -3.67 25.20
N VAL A 174 -25.63 -2.47 25.77
CA VAL A 174 -26.79 -1.89 26.46
C VAL A 174 -27.79 -1.27 25.46
N ASN A 175 -27.34 -0.77 24.31
CA ASN A 175 -28.21 -0.19 23.28
C ASN A 175 -28.81 -1.24 22.33
N ASP A 176 -28.18 -2.42 22.20
CA ASP A 176 -28.70 -3.52 21.39
C ASP A 176 -29.91 -4.25 22.03
N VAL A 177 -30.14 -4.09 23.34
CA VAL A 177 -31.32 -4.68 24.02
C VAL A 177 -32.61 -3.88 23.77
N GLY A 178 -32.49 -2.64 23.25
CA GLY A 178 -33.61 -1.74 22.95
C GLY A 178 -34.24 -1.94 21.58
N HIS A 179 -33.69 -2.83 20.74
CA HIS A 179 -34.25 -3.22 19.46
C HIS A 179 -34.35 -4.74 19.39
N LEU A 180 -35.21 -5.33 20.22
CA LEU A 180 -35.79 -6.63 19.88
C LEU A 180 -36.57 -6.44 18.57
N PRO A 181 -36.17 -7.05 17.45
CA PRO A 181 -37.04 -7.04 16.29
C PRO A 181 -38.26 -7.89 16.63
N SER A 182 -39.40 -7.48 16.09
CA SER A 182 -40.63 -8.25 16.07
C SER A 182 -40.36 -9.73 15.71
N PRO A 183 -41.14 -10.67 16.28
CA PRO A 183 -40.93 -12.10 16.06
C PRO A 183 -41.09 -12.41 14.56
N GLY A 184 -39.97 -12.53 13.86
CA GLY A 184 -39.92 -12.65 12.39
C GLY A 184 -38.62 -12.16 11.74
N ALA A 185 -37.77 -11.39 12.41
CA ALA A 185 -36.48 -11.02 11.84
C ALA A 185 -35.44 -12.13 12.03
N ASN A 186 -35.12 -12.82 10.93
CA ASN A 186 -33.96 -13.69 10.85
C ASN A 186 -32.69 -12.84 10.99
N PHE A 187 -32.04 -12.88 12.15
CA PHE A 187 -30.64 -12.49 12.26
C PHE A 187 -29.79 -13.51 11.51
N SER A 188 -29.40 -13.17 10.28
CA SER A 188 -28.28 -13.82 9.62
C SER A 188 -27.02 -13.03 9.94
N SER A 189 -26.51 -13.16 11.16
CA SER A 189 -25.08 -12.95 11.39
C SER A 189 -24.36 -14.11 10.70
N THR A 190 -24.15 -13.95 9.40
CA THR A 190 -23.39 -14.91 8.60
C THR A 190 -21.94 -14.80 9.05
N PHE A 191 -21.57 -15.59 10.05
CA PHE A 191 -20.17 -15.92 10.29
C PHE A 191 -19.68 -16.69 9.07
N GLN A 192 -19.05 -16.00 8.12
CA GLN A 192 -18.24 -16.68 7.12
C GLN A 192 -17.01 -17.24 7.83
N ILE A 193 -17.12 -18.47 8.32
CA ILE A 193 -15.95 -19.30 8.60
C ILE A 193 -15.35 -19.63 7.25
N ILE A 194 -14.34 -18.85 6.84
CA ILE A 194 -13.54 -19.15 5.66
C ILE A 194 -12.67 -20.35 6.03
N PHE A 195 -13.01 -21.53 5.50
CA PHE A 195 -12.10 -22.67 5.47
C PHE A 195 -11.11 -22.43 4.33
N MET A 196 -9.83 -22.25 4.65
CA MET A 196 -8.72 -22.30 3.68
C MET A 196 -8.12 -23.70 3.62
#